data_AF-A0A2E1KJX0-F1
#
_entry.id   AF-A0A2E1KJX0-F1
#
_cell.length_a   1.000
_cell.length_b   1.000
_cell.length_c   1.000
_cell.angle_alpha   90.00
_cell.angle_beta   90.00
_cell.angle_gamma   90.00
#
_symmetry.space_group_name_H-M   'P 1'
#
loop_
_entity.id
_entity.type
_entity.pdbx_description
1 polymer ?
#
loop_
_entity_poly.entity_id
_entity_poly.type
_entity_poly.pdbx_seq_one_letter_code
_entity_poly.pdbx_strand_id
1 'polypeptide(L)' 'MNANQSQRWLRTFLWGCGVVLATVGTGCQSHIGGQILPSPYYHEDDVQYFAPGAEFQLAEEAAALQADKADEQGRSF' A
#
# COMPACT_ATOMS: atom_id res chain seq x y z
N MET A 1 -6.38 45.65 32.33
CA MET A 1 -7.05 45.22 31.08
C MET A 1 -8.55 45.29 31.32
N ASN A 2 -9.31 45.96 30.44
CA ASN A 2 -10.76 46.12 30.65
C ASN A 2 -11.46 44.76 30.51
N ALA A 3 -12.42 44.46 31.39
CA ALA A 3 -13.13 43.17 31.41
C ALA A 3 -13.74 42.81 30.04
N ASN A 4 -14.25 43.82 29.32
CA ASN A 4 -14.82 43.66 27.98
C ASN A 4 -13.75 43.30 26.92
N GLN A 5 -12.51 43.82 27.07
CA GLN A 5 -11.40 43.50 26.17
C GLN A 5 -10.91 42.06 26.38
N SER A 6 -10.83 41.62 27.64
CA SER A 6 -10.49 40.23 28.01
C SER A 6 -11.51 39.23 27.44
N GLN A 7 -12.80 39.54 27.55
CA GLN A 7 -13.88 38.68 27.06
C GLN A 7 -13.91 38.57 25.54
N ARG A 8 -13.59 39.66 24.82
CA ARG A 8 -13.45 39.63 23.35
C ARG A 8 -12.26 38.79 22.93
N TRP A 9 -11.12 38.93 23.61
CA TRP A 9 -9.90 38.16 23.33
C TRP A 9 -10.10 36.65 23.54
N LEU A 10 -10.73 36.28 24.66
CA LEU A 10 -11.04 34.89 24.97
C LEU A 10 -11.97 34.27 23.90
N ARG A 11 -12.98 35.01 23.44
CA ARG A 11 -13.91 34.53 22.40
C ARG A 11 -13.21 34.33 21.06
N THR A 12 -12.34 35.25 20.64
CA THR A 12 -11.54 35.08 19.41
C THR A 12 -10.58 33.92 19.50
N PHE A 13 -9.96 33.70 20.67
CA PHE A 13 -9.05 32.58 20.87
C PHE A 13 -9.79 31.23 20.79
N LEU A 14 -10.95 31.13 21.45
CA LEU A 14 -11.80 29.93 21.40
C LEU A 14 -12.30 29.63 19.98
N TRP A 15 -12.71 30.66 19.22
CA TRP A 15 -13.11 30.49 17.82
C TRP A 15 -11.93 30.06 16.93
N GLY A 16 -10.76 30.66 17.12
CA GLY A 16 -9.54 30.30 16.38
C GLY A 16 -9.12 28.85 16.63
N CYS A 17 -9.08 28.42 17.89
CA CYS A 17 -8.77 27.04 18.26
C CYS A 17 -9.77 26.03 17.66
N GLY A 18 -11.06 26.38 17.63
CA GLY A 18 -12.10 25.52 17.04
C GLY A 18 -11.89 25.27 15.54
N VAL A 19 -11.51 26.31 14.78
CA VAL A 19 -11.25 26.19 13.34
C VAL A 19 -9.97 25.39 13.06
N VAL A 20 -8.92 25.60 13.85
CA VAL A 20 -7.66 24.84 13.72
C VAL A 20 -7.87 23.35 14.01
N LEU A 21 -8.61 23.01 15.08
CA LEU A 21 -8.89 21.61 15.39
C LEU A 21 -9.73 20.91 14.30
N ALA A 22 -10.66 21.63 13.67
CA ALA A 22 -11.48 21.08 12.58
C ALA A 22 -10.69 20.79 11.29
N THR A 23 -9.60 21.51 11.04
CA THR A 23 -8.79 21.37 9.81
C THR A 23 -7.66 20.37 9.96
N VAL A 24 -7.10 20.20 11.15
CA VAL A 24 -5.99 19.24 11.39
C VAL A 24 -6.46 17.78 11.37
N GLY A 25 -7.70 17.49 11.78
CA GLY A 25 -8.27 16.14 11.79
C GLY A 25 -8.85 15.68 10.45
N THR A 26 -8.96 16.57 9.45
CA THR A 26 -9.56 16.28 8.14
C THR A 26 -8.50 16.12 7.05
N GLY A 27 -7.38 15.46 7.38
CA GLY A 27 -6.48 14.91 6.38
C GLY A 27 -7.04 13.58 5.87
N CYS A 28 -7.29 13.48 4.56
CA CYS A 28 -7.70 12.24 3.90
C CYS A 28 -6.53 11.23 3.93
N GLN A 29 -6.27 10.63 5.09
CA GLN A 29 -5.40 9.47 5.19
C GLN A 29 -6.14 8.34 4.51
N SER A 30 -5.77 8.05 3.26
CA SER A 30 -6.29 6.92 2.49
C SER A 30 -5.88 5.63 3.18
N HIS A 31 -6.75 5.15 4.08
CA HIS A 31 -6.68 3.84 4.70
C HIS A 31 -7.23 2.82 3.70
N ILE A 32 -6.36 2.03 3.09
CA ILE A 32 -6.80 0.91 2.25
C ILE A 32 -6.25 -0.38 2.88
N GLY A 33 -7.15 -1.29 3.25
CA GLY A 33 -6.76 -2.58 3.87
C GLY A 33 -6.16 -2.48 5.28
N GLY A 34 -6.27 -1.35 5.99
CA GLY A 34 -5.72 -1.19 7.34
C GLY A 34 -4.24 -0.84 7.40
N GLN A 35 -3.59 -0.61 6.26
CA GLN A 35 -2.20 -0.19 6.15
C GLN A 35 -2.11 1.23 5.58
N ILE A 36 -1.17 2.05 6.08
CA ILE A 36 -0.87 3.34 5.46
C ILE A 36 0.00 3.06 4.24
N LEU A 37 -0.55 3.28 3.05
CA LEU A 37 0.18 3.11 1.80
C LEU A 37 0.95 4.40 1.45
N PRO A 38 2.15 4.29 0.84
CA PRO A 38 2.99 5.45 0.49
C PRO A 38 2.32 6.41 -0.48
N SER A 39 1.37 5.93 -1.28
CA SER A 39 0.61 6.73 -2.23
C SER A 39 -0.88 6.31 -2.21
N PRO A 40 -1.80 7.25 -2.47
CA PRO A 40 -3.24 6.97 -2.54
C PRO A 40 -3.64 6.15 -3.78
N TYR A 41 -2.74 5.98 -4.74
CA TYR A 41 -2.97 5.30 -6.01
C TYR A 41 -2.37 3.90 -6.08
N TYR A 42 -1.98 3.28 -4.95
CA TYR A 42 -1.31 1.97 -4.96
C TYR A 42 -2.07 0.86 -5.71
N HIS A 43 -3.40 0.93 -5.78
CA HIS A 43 -4.20 -0.02 -6.58
C HIS A 43 -4.14 0.21 -8.09
N GLU A 44 -3.79 1.43 -8.47
CA GLU A 44 -3.70 1.94 -9.84
C GLU A 44 -2.23 2.13 -10.26
N ASP A 45 -1.27 1.94 -9.35
CA ASP A 45 0.16 2.00 -9.61
C ASP A 45 0.55 0.73 -10.38
N ASP A 46 0.72 0.94 -11.68
CA ASP A 46 0.88 -0.11 -12.67
C ASP A 46 1.98 -1.08 -12.26
N VAL A 47 1.57 -2.35 -12.11
CA VAL A 47 2.40 -3.56 -12.24
C VAL A 47 3.80 -3.40 -11.65
N GLN A 48 3.99 -3.89 -10.42
CA GLN A 48 5.34 -4.22 -9.95
C GLN A 48 6.03 -5.02 -11.04
N TYR A 49 7.05 -4.45 -11.70
CA TYR A 49 7.65 -5.04 -12.88
C TYR A 49 8.17 -6.44 -12.53
N PHE A 50 7.45 -7.45 -13.03
CA PHE A 50 7.90 -8.84 -12.98
C PHE A 50 8.55 -9.09 -14.34
N ALA A 51 9.86 -9.33 -14.35
CA ALA A 51 10.54 -9.74 -15.56
C ALA A 51 9.78 -10.94 -16.16
N PRO A 52 9.57 -10.98 -17.49
CA PRO A 52 8.89 -12.11 -18.11
C PRO A 52 9.61 -13.40 -17.70
N GLY A 53 8.91 -14.24 -16.94
CA GLY A 53 9.38 -15.57 -16.58
C GLY A 53 9.40 -16.49 -17.79
N ALA A 54 9.83 -17.73 -17.61
CA ALA A 54 9.70 -18.75 -18.65
C ALA A 54 8.23 -18.82 -19.13
N GLU A 55 8.00 -18.91 -20.45
CA GLU A 55 6.64 -18.96 -21.04
C GLU A 55 5.81 -20.13 -20.46
N PHE A 56 6.49 -21.18 -20.00
CA PHE A 56 5.89 -22.29 -19.29
C PHE A 56 6.31 -22.25 -17.81
N GLN A 57 5.33 -22.08 -16.92
CA GLN A 57 5.53 -21.90 -15.48
C GLN A 57 6.23 -23.08 -14.79
N LEU A 58 6.23 -24.27 -15.41
CA LEU A 58 6.79 -25.50 -14.84
C LEU A 58 7.94 -26.06 -15.69
N ALA A 59 8.68 -25.21 -16.40
CA ALA A 59 9.76 -25.65 -17.30
C ALA A 59 10.80 -26.52 -16.59
N GLU A 60 11.12 -26.21 -15.34
CA GLU A 60 12.05 -26.99 -14.51
C GLU A 60 11.47 -28.38 -14.18
N GLU A 61 10.19 -28.46 -13.78
CA GLU A 61 9.54 -29.73 -13.46
C GLU A 61 9.37 -30.61 -14.70
N ALA A 62 9.02 -30.03 -15.85
CA ALA A 62 8.92 -30.77 -17.11
C ALA A 62 10.28 -31.30 -17.59
N ALA A 63 11.36 -30.54 -17.38
CA ALA A 63 12.71 -31.00 -17.67
C ALA A 63 13.13 -32.16 -16.75
N ALA A 64 12.81 -32.07 -15.45
CA ALA A 64 13.05 -33.14 -14.49
C ALA A 64 12.30 -34.44 -14.87
N LEU A 65 11.01 -34.34 -15.20
CA LEU A 65 10.19 -35.49 -15.63
C LEU A 65 10.69 -36.13 -16.94
N GLN A 66 11.30 -35.35 -17.83
CA GLN A 66 11.89 -35.88 -19.07
C GLN A 66 13.20 -36.63 -18.78
N ALA A 67 14.03 -36.10 -17.90
CA ALA A 67 15.27 -36.76 -17.45
C ALA A 67 14.95 -38.09 -16.75
N ASP A 68 13.99 -38.10 -15.82
CA ASP A 68 13.60 -39.33 -15.11
C ASP A 68 13.09 -40.41 -16.07
N LYS A 69 12.26 -40.04 -17.05
CA LYS A 69 11.76 -40.98 -18.07
C LYS A 69 12.88 -41.53 -18.96
N ALA A 70 13.86 -40.70 -19.33
CA ALA A 70 15.00 -41.15 -20.11
C ALA A 70 15.88 -42.13 -19.31
N ASP A 71 16.07 -41.87 -18.02
CA ASP A 71 16.81 -42.76 -17.11
C ASP A 71 16.07 -44.09 -16.88
N GLU A 72 14.74 -44.07 -16.72
CA GLU A 72 13.92 -45.28 -16.63
C GLU A 72 13.99 -46.13 -17.90
N GLN A 73 13.88 -45.49 -19.06
CA GLN A 73 13.99 -46.17 -20.36
C GLN A 73 15.37 -46.81 -20.54
N GLY A 74 16.44 -46.08 -20.20
CA GLY A 74 17.82 -46.59 -20.23
C GLY A 74 18.09 -47.72 -19.23
N ARG A 75 17.38 -47.75 -18.09
CA ARG A 75 17.49 -48.81 -17.08
C ARG A 75 16.71 -50.08 -17.44
N SER A 76 15.82 -50.02 -18.45
CA SER A 76 15.02 -51.17 -18.90
C SER A 76 15.66 -51.98 -20.04
N PHE A 77 16.85 -51.59 -20.51
CA PHE A 77 17.70 -52.35 -21.43
C PHE A 77 18.81 -53.06 -20.65
#